data_AF-U9TCC9-F1
#
_entry.id   AF-U9TCC9-F1
#
_cell.length_a   1.000
_cell.length_b   1.000
_cell.length_c   1.000
_cell.angle_alpha   90.00
_cell.angle_beta   90.00
_cell.angle_gamma   90.00
#
_symmetry.space_group_name_H-M   'P 1'
#
loop_
_entity.id
_entity.type
_entity.pdbx_description
1 polymer ?
#
loop_
_entity_poly.entity_id
_entity_poly.type
_entity_poly.pdbx_seq_one_letter_code
_entity_poly.pdbx_strand_id
1 'polypeptide(L)'
;MLSGIGPKNNLEENNIKVRKELPVGRNLFDHPSCCITAKVSVPNSTSTSQLHYSSSGLELGMFYKGDIKGKVPSQEHFLDERPDIQFHASTNLLDPVARANAKSGKKNDVLTLVSTLNLPSSVGHLELRSSNPFIHPKIFLNYYEKPDDLYLMMSSLKLSREIFKQPPLSTVWGVESDVDKEMSDEDWEHYIRKKAFSSSHACGTVKMAPESKGGCVNHRLQVYGTKNLRVVDASIFPTIPAGNLNAPTAVVAWKASRLIEEDYKNKA
;
A
#
# COMPACT_ATOMS: atom_id res chain seq x y z
N MET A 1 3.38 -13.26 -17.88
CA MET A 1 4.03 -12.63 -19.05
C MET A 1 5.05 -13.55 -19.73
N LEU A 2 6.14 -14.00 -19.08
CA LEU A 2 7.15 -14.88 -19.71
C LEU A 2 6.58 -16.14 -20.39
N SER A 3 5.46 -16.68 -19.90
CA SER A 3 4.74 -17.79 -20.52
C SER A 3 4.01 -17.45 -21.83
N GLY A 4 4.12 -16.21 -22.34
CA GLY A 4 3.43 -15.73 -23.54
C GLY A 4 2.01 -15.21 -23.31
N ILE A 5 1.64 -14.91 -22.06
CA ILE A 5 0.32 -14.36 -21.69
C ILE A 5 0.53 -12.98 -21.06
N GLY A 6 0.05 -11.93 -21.74
CA GLY A 6 0.26 -10.53 -21.35
C GLY A 6 0.10 -9.54 -22.51
N PRO A 7 0.47 -8.26 -22.31
CA PRO A 7 0.34 -7.22 -23.32
C PRO A 7 1.21 -7.53 -24.53
N LYS A 8 0.61 -7.55 -25.73
CA LYS A 8 1.27 -7.98 -26.97
C LYS A 8 2.61 -7.28 -27.20
N ASN A 9 2.61 -5.94 -27.18
CA ASN A 9 3.80 -5.14 -27.44
C ASN A 9 4.95 -5.48 -26.48
N ASN A 10 4.67 -5.59 -25.17
CA ASN A 10 5.71 -5.90 -24.19
C ASN A 10 6.26 -7.32 -24.35
N LEU A 11 5.45 -8.29 -24.80
CA LEU A 11 5.93 -9.63 -25.11
C LEU A 11 6.82 -9.65 -26.36
N GLU A 12 6.40 -8.97 -27.43
CA GLU A 12 7.13 -8.89 -28.70
C GLU A 12 8.47 -8.17 -28.55
N GLU A 13 8.52 -7.04 -27.83
CA GLU A 13 9.75 -6.31 -27.49
C GLU A 13 10.78 -7.19 -26.76
N ASN A 14 10.31 -8.19 -26.01
CA ASN A 14 11.14 -9.11 -25.25
C ASN A 14 11.36 -10.45 -25.98
N ASN A 15 11.01 -10.54 -27.28
CA ASN A 15 11.13 -11.75 -28.10
C ASN A 15 10.38 -12.97 -27.55
N ILE A 16 9.21 -12.76 -26.96
CA ILE A 16 8.36 -13.81 -26.39
C ILE A 16 7.17 -14.06 -27.32
N LYS A 17 6.95 -15.32 -27.72
CA LYS A 17 5.78 -15.71 -28.51
C LYS A 17 4.49 -15.39 -27.75
N VAL A 18 3.64 -14.57 -28.35
CA VAL A 18 2.31 -14.25 -27.83
C VAL A 18 1.40 -15.47 -27.98
N ARG A 19 1.01 -16.07 -26.85
CA ARG A 19 0.03 -17.17 -26.79
C ARG A 19 -1.39 -16.63 -26.60
N LYS A 20 -1.52 -15.59 -25.77
CA LYS A 20 -2.78 -14.90 -25.53
C LYS A 20 -2.50 -13.46 -25.09
N GLU A 21 -3.10 -12.52 -25.79
CA GLU A 21 -3.08 -11.12 -25.39
C GLU A 21 -4.09 -10.89 -24.25
N LEU A 22 -3.57 -10.42 -23.11
CA LEU A 22 -4.35 -10.02 -21.93
C LEU A 22 -3.62 -8.86 -21.23
N PRO A 23 -4.32 -7.99 -20.50
CA PRO A 23 -3.72 -6.85 -19.79
C PRO A 23 -2.97 -7.27 -18.50
N VAL A 24 -2.28 -8.42 -18.50
CA VAL A 24 -1.49 -8.90 -17.35
C VAL A 24 -0.39 -7.89 -17.02
N GLY A 25 -0.22 -7.58 -15.74
CA GLY A 25 0.71 -6.58 -15.25
C GLY A 25 0.12 -5.16 -15.20
N ARG A 26 -1.01 -4.88 -15.86
CA ARG A 26 -1.75 -3.62 -15.68
C ARG A 26 -2.57 -3.67 -14.38
N ASN A 27 -3.11 -2.54 -13.93
CA ASN A 27 -3.95 -2.48 -12.73
C ASN A 27 -3.20 -2.82 -11.43
N LEU A 28 -1.93 -2.42 -11.33
CA LEU A 28 -1.13 -2.59 -10.11
C LEU A 28 -1.59 -1.56 -9.07
N PHE A 29 -2.22 -2.05 -8.01
CA PHE A 29 -2.49 -1.27 -6.81
C PHE A 29 -1.46 -1.60 -5.74
N ASP A 30 -1.30 -0.66 -4.82
CA ASP A 30 -0.63 -0.84 -3.54
C ASP A 30 -1.15 0.25 -2.60
N HIS A 31 -0.90 0.13 -1.30
CA HIS A 31 -1.20 1.18 -0.34
C HIS A 31 0.02 2.07 -0.17
N PRO A 32 0.04 3.31 -0.73
CA PRO A 32 1.13 4.23 -0.46
C PRO A 32 1.02 4.73 0.98
N SER A 33 2.14 4.71 1.68
CA SER A 33 2.27 5.24 3.03
C SER A 33 3.24 6.41 3.06
N CYS A 34 3.00 7.33 3.99
CA CYS A 34 3.94 8.37 4.36
C CYS A 34 3.88 8.55 5.88
N CYS A 35 4.94 9.05 6.50
CA CYS A 35 4.99 9.19 7.94
C CYS A 35 5.72 10.45 8.38
N ILE A 36 5.34 10.97 9.53
CA ILE A 36 6.13 11.94 10.29
C ILE A 36 6.71 11.22 11.50
N THR A 37 8.02 11.33 11.66
CA THR A 37 8.74 10.81 12.81
C THR A 37 9.22 11.98 13.64
N ALA A 38 9.00 11.89 14.94
CA ALA A 38 9.47 12.87 15.89
C ALA A 38 10.33 12.21 16.96
N LYS A 39 11.33 12.95 17.46
CA LYS A 39 12.15 12.51 18.58
C LYS A 39 11.39 12.74 19.87
N VAL A 40 11.54 11.84 20.82
CA VAL A 40 10.88 11.89 22.13
C VAL A 40 11.97 11.99 23.21
N SER A 41 11.86 12.98 24.10
CA SER A 41 12.94 13.35 25.04
C SER A 41 12.77 12.76 26.46
N VAL A 42 11.92 11.75 26.64
CA VAL A 42 11.53 11.28 27.97
C VAL A 42 12.70 10.58 28.69
N PRO A 43 13.13 11.04 29.88
CA PRO A 43 14.06 10.30 30.73
C PRO A 43 13.39 9.00 31.18
N ASN A 44 14.04 7.85 30.97
CA ASN A 44 13.46 6.51 31.15
C ASN A 44 12.32 6.17 30.18
N SER A 45 12.32 6.78 28.99
CA SER A 45 11.65 6.26 27.80
C SER A 45 11.84 4.74 27.77
N THR A 46 10.73 4.03 27.87
CA THR A 46 10.62 2.60 27.77
C THR A 46 10.94 2.16 26.34
N SER A 47 12.17 2.38 25.88
CA SER A 47 12.72 1.79 24.65
C SER A 47 12.56 0.25 24.64
N THR A 48 12.16 -0.31 25.78
CA THR A 48 11.66 -1.65 26.03
C THR A 48 10.75 -1.60 27.28
N SER A 49 9.53 -1.08 27.20
CA SER A 49 8.52 -1.70 28.08
C SER A 49 8.40 -3.12 27.52
N GLN A 50 8.45 -4.11 28.40
CA GLN A 50 8.25 -5.52 28.02
C GLN A 50 6.84 -5.78 27.45
N LEU A 51 6.05 -4.72 27.21
CA LEU A 51 4.81 -4.73 26.47
C LEU A 51 5.13 -4.94 24.99
N HIS A 52 5.24 -6.23 24.68
CA HIS A 52 5.06 -6.82 23.36
C HIS A 52 6.20 -6.64 22.35
N TYR A 53 7.31 -7.33 22.61
CA TYR A 53 8.21 -7.80 21.55
C TYR A 53 7.47 -8.60 20.45
N SER A 54 6.26 -9.10 20.75
CA SER A 54 5.39 -9.84 19.83
C SER A 54 4.34 -9.00 19.09
N SER A 55 4.06 -7.76 19.53
CA SER A 55 3.24 -6.83 18.76
C SER A 55 4.21 -5.91 18.04
N SER A 56 4.19 -5.89 16.71
CA SER A 56 5.14 -5.12 15.89
C SER A 56 4.90 -3.60 15.96
N GLY A 57 4.63 -3.04 17.14
CA GLY A 57 4.61 -1.61 17.42
C GLY A 57 3.50 -0.83 16.71
N LEU A 58 2.33 -1.44 16.45
CA LEU A 58 1.12 -0.73 16.03
C LEU A 58 0.25 -0.52 17.28
N GLU A 59 0.60 0.49 18.07
CA GLU A 59 0.04 0.66 19.43
C GLU A 59 -1.33 1.35 19.40
N LEU A 60 -1.62 2.11 18.34
CA LEU A 60 -2.89 2.81 18.14
C LEU A 60 -3.19 2.92 16.64
N GLY A 61 -4.44 2.65 16.24
CA GLY A 61 -4.89 2.77 14.86
C GLY A 61 -6.20 3.57 14.76
N MET A 62 -6.28 4.51 13.83
CA MET A 62 -7.51 5.20 13.45
C MET A 62 -7.82 4.92 11.98
N PHE A 63 -9.10 4.86 11.65
CA PHE A 63 -9.59 4.80 10.28
C PHE A 63 -10.55 5.95 10.08
N TYR A 64 -10.32 6.76 9.06
CA TYR A 64 -11.15 7.91 8.74
C TYR A 64 -11.00 8.26 7.27
N LYS A 65 -11.79 9.24 6.83
CA LYS A 65 -11.70 9.79 5.48
C LYS A 65 -10.79 11.02 5.43
N GLY A 66 -9.88 11.10 4.46
CA GLY A 66 -9.10 12.31 4.23
C GLY A 66 -9.96 13.45 3.67
N ASP A 67 -9.54 14.68 3.89
CA ASP A 67 -10.10 15.85 3.22
C ASP A 67 -9.53 15.94 1.79
N ILE A 68 -10.41 15.96 0.79
CA ILE A 68 -10.05 15.97 -0.63
C ILE A 68 -9.38 17.26 -1.11
N LYS A 69 -9.32 18.31 -0.27
CA LYS A 69 -8.59 19.56 -0.53
C LYS A 69 -7.29 19.62 0.28
N GLY A 70 -6.88 18.52 0.91
CA GLY A 70 -5.65 18.44 1.68
C GLY A 70 -5.68 19.27 2.97
N LYS A 71 -6.85 19.52 3.55
CA LYS A 71 -6.98 20.19 4.87
C LYS A 71 -6.95 19.19 6.01
N VAL A 72 -6.79 19.65 7.25
CA VAL A 72 -6.96 18.78 8.43
C VAL A 72 -8.39 18.23 8.42
N PRO A 73 -8.60 16.91 8.56
CA PRO A 73 -9.93 16.32 8.52
C PRO A 73 -10.79 16.84 9.68
N SER A 74 -12.03 17.19 9.37
CA SER A 74 -13.06 17.59 10.34
C SER A 74 -13.74 16.38 10.98
N GLN A 75 -14.55 16.60 12.02
CA GLN A 75 -15.31 15.54 12.69
C GLN A 75 -16.17 14.71 11.74
N GLU A 76 -16.79 15.32 10.73
CA GLU A 76 -17.63 14.62 9.74
C GLU A 76 -16.85 13.53 8.99
N HIS A 77 -15.57 13.77 8.72
CA HIS A 77 -14.72 12.81 8.02
C HIS A 77 -14.44 11.53 8.86
N PHE A 78 -14.47 11.63 10.18
CA PHE A 78 -14.31 10.49 11.09
C PHE A 78 -15.60 9.66 11.22
N LEU A 79 -16.74 10.21 10.80
CA LEU A 79 -18.04 9.54 10.83
C LEU A 79 -18.38 8.84 9.51
N ASP A 80 -17.54 8.98 8.47
CA ASP A 80 -17.73 8.28 7.20
C ASP A 80 -17.39 6.79 7.33
N GLU A 81 -18.33 5.92 7.00
CA GLU A 81 -18.18 4.45 7.11
C GLU A 81 -17.27 3.85 6.03
N ARG A 82 -16.77 4.66 5.09
CA ARG A 82 -15.84 4.25 4.03
C ARG A 82 -14.49 4.98 4.17
N PRO A 83 -13.68 4.63 5.18
CA PRO A 83 -12.39 5.26 5.41
C PRO A 83 -11.40 4.93 4.28
N ASP A 84 -10.69 5.96 3.81
CA ASP A 84 -9.61 5.85 2.82
C ASP A 84 -8.23 6.01 3.46
N ILE A 85 -8.15 6.44 4.72
CA ILE A 85 -6.90 6.51 5.48
C ILE A 85 -6.91 5.46 6.59
N GLN A 86 -5.84 4.64 6.62
CA GLN A 86 -5.40 3.92 7.82
C GLN A 86 -4.27 4.71 8.46
N PHE A 87 -4.50 5.14 9.69
CA PHE A 87 -3.54 5.93 10.46
C PHE A 87 -3.06 5.12 11.66
N HIS A 88 -1.76 5.10 11.92
CA HIS A 88 -1.25 4.39 13.08
C HIS A 88 -0.02 5.04 13.70
N ALA A 89 0.14 4.83 15.01
CA ALA A 89 1.32 5.24 15.76
C ALA A 89 2.27 4.06 15.99
N SER A 90 3.57 4.32 15.89
CA SER A 90 4.62 3.36 16.17
C SER A 90 5.78 3.99 16.91
N THR A 91 6.39 3.23 17.82
CA THR A 91 7.65 3.57 18.48
C THR A 91 8.87 3.13 17.67
N ASN A 92 8.66 2.59 16.47
CA ASN A 92 9.71 2.16 15.54
C ASN A 92 10.00 3.23 14.49
N LEU A 93 11.25 3.26 14.01
CA LEU A 93 11.64 4.07 12.86
C LEU A 93 11.17 3.43 11.55
N LEU A 94 10.02 3.90 11.04
CA LEU A 94 9.39 3.34 9.83
C LEU A 94 9.74 4.09 8.54
N ASP A 95 10.27 5.32 8.63
CA ASP A 95 10.81 6.07 7.49
C ASP A 95 12.00 5.28 6.87
N PRO A 96 11.90 4.81 5.62
CA PRO A 96 12.97 3.99 5.01
C PRO A 96 14.32 4.70 4.92
N VAL A 97 14.30 6.02 4.64
CA VAL A 97 15.53 6.82 4.53
C VAL A 97 16.16 7.00 5.89
N ALA A 98 15.36 7.31 6.92
CA ALA A 98 15.87 7.42 8.28
C ALA A 98 16.40 6.06 8.78
N ARG A 99 15.70 4.96 8.48
CA ARG A 99 16.10 3.60 8.85
C ARG A 99 17.41 3.17 8.19
N ALA A 100 17.60 3.49 6.91
CA ALA A 100 18.85 3.21 6.20
C ALA A 100 20.06 3.96 6.78
N ASN A 101 19.83 5.15 7.34
CA ASN A 101 20.87 5.98 7.95
C ASN A 101 21.04 5.75 9.46
N ALA A 102 20.18 4.94 10.09
CA ALA A 102 20.25 4.67 11.52
C ALA A 102 21.48 3.79 11.84
N LYS A 103 22.32 4.26 12.76
CA LYS A 103 23.47 3.47 13.25
C LYS A 103 22.98 2.31 14.13
N SER A 104 23.40 1.09 13.82
CA SER A 104 23.08 -0.10 14.61
C SER A 104 23.45 0.11 16.10
N GLY A 105 22.50 -0.18 17.01
CA GLY A 105 22.77 -0.20 18.45
C GLY A 105 22.42 1.07 19.23
N LYS A 106 22.01 2.16 18.57
CA LYS A 106 21.39 3.30 19.28
C LYS A 106 19.89 3.09 19.41
N LYS A 107 19.40 3.14 20.66
CA LYS A 107 17.98 3.26 20.97
C LYS A 107 17.52 4.63 20.45
N ASN A 108 16.63 4.62 19.46
CA ASN A 108 16.00 5.85 18.98
C ASN A 108 14.68 5.99 19.73
N ASP A 109 14.61 6.92 20.68
CA ASP A 109 13.37 7.29 21.33
C ASP A 109 12.55 8.12 20.33
N VAL A 110 11.73 7.44 19.54
CA VAL A 110 10.93 8.07 18.48
C VAL A 110 9.47 7.69 18.58
N LEU A 111 8.62 8.61 18.14
CA LEU A 111 7.23 8.36 17.85
C LEU A 111 7.00 8.67 16.37
N THR A 112 6.53 7.67 15.63
CA THR A 112 6.23 7.76 14.20
C THR A 112 4.74 7.63 14.00
N LEU A 113 4.13 8.65 13.41
CA LEU A 113 2.74 8.63 12.95
C LEU A 113 2.74 8.34 11.46
N VAL A 114 2.14 7.21 11.08
CA VAL A 114 2.07 6.72 9.71
C VAL A 114 0.66 6.91 9.18
N SER A 115 0.58 7.44 7.97
CA SER A 115 -0.62 7.57 7.18
C SER A 115 -0.51 6.63 5.98
N THR A 116 -1.49 5.75 5.81
CA THR A 116 -1.57 4.78 4.72
C THR A 116 -2.86 5.03 3.94
N LEU A 117 -2.75 5.26 2.64
CA LEU A 117 -3.90 5.43 1.76
C LEU A 117 -4.43 4.05 1.33
N ASN A 118 -5.61 3.69 1.82
CA ASN A 118 -6.28 2.41 1.62
C ASN A 118 -7.07 2.31 0.30
N LEU A 119 -7.54 3.44 -0.23
CA LEU A 119 -8.37 3.48 -1.43
C LEU A 119 -7.76 4.41 -2.49
N PRO A 120 -6.53 4.15 -2.95
CA PRO A 120 -5.89 4.96 -3.96
C PRO A 120 -6.61 4.88 -5.30
N SER A 121 -6.71 6.01 -5.98
CA SER A 121 -7.23 6.13 -7.35
C SER A 121 -6.12 6.02 -8.40
N SER A 122 -4.86 6.29 -8.02
CA SER A 122 -3.69 6.09 -8.86
C SER A 122 -3.39 4.61 -9.04
N VAL A 123 -3.05 4.22 -10.26
CA VAL A 123 -2.88 2.82 -10.63
C VAL A 123 -1.59 2.66 -11.42
N GLY A 124 -0.77 1.72 -10.98
CA GLY A 124 0.49 1.38 -11.59
C GLY A 124 0.39 0.26 -12.63
N HIS A 125 1.56 -0.21 -13.06
CA HIS A 125 1.72 -1.40 -13.88
C HIS A 125 3.10 -2.05 -13.77
N LEU A 126 3.20 -3.27 -14.28
CA LEU A 126 4.40 -4.10 -14.40
C LEU A 126 4.69 -4.37 -15.87
N GLU A 127 5.96 -4.36 -16.23
CA GLU A 127 6.42 -4.74 -17.57
C GLU A 127 7.63 -5.66 -17.50
N LEU A 128 7.75 -6.57 -18.46
CA LEU A 128 8.98 -7.30 -18.64
C LEU A 128 10.09 -6.36 -19.10
N ARG A 129 11.26 -6.54 -18.49
CA ARG A 129 12.52 -5.93 -18.93
C ARG A 129 13.30 -6.84 -19.88
N SER A 130 13.14 -8.14 -19.72
CA SER A 130 13.82 -9.18 -20.50
C SER A 130 12.98 -10.46 -20.52
N SER A 131 13.28 -11.36 -21.45
CA SER A 131 12.83 -12.75 -21.42
C SER A 131 13.60 -13.63 -20.43
N ASN A 132 14.69 -13.14 -19.84
CA ASN A 132 15.42 -13.83 -18.77
C ASN A 132 14.65 -13.73 -17.44
N PRO A 133 14.24 -14.86 -16.83
CA PRO A 133 13.47 -14.85 -15.59
C PRO A 133 14.23 -14.34 -14.36
N PHE A 134 15.57 -14.22 -14.43
CA PHE A 134 16.40 -13.69 -13.35
C PHE A 134 16.56 -12.18 -13.40
N ILE A 135 16.09 -11.52 -14.46
CA ILE A 135 16.10 -10.06 -14.57
C ILE A 135 14.78 -9.52 -14.01
N HIS A 136 14.89 -8.66 -12.99
CA HIS A 136 13.72 -8.04 -12.37
C HIS A 136 12.86 -7.27 -13.39
N PRO A 137 11.52 -7.34 -13.28
CA PRO A 137 10.62 -6.58 -14.12
C PRO A 137 10.75 -5.08 -13.85
N LYS A 138 10.23 -4.26 -14.78
CA LYS A 138 9.99 -2.85 -14.52
C LYS A 138 8.72 -2.72 -13.68
N ILE A 139 8.78 -1.95 -12.61
CA ILE A 139 7.65 -1.71 -11.69
C ILE A 139 7.38 -0.21 -11.71
N PHE A 140 6.15 0.16 -12.07
CA PHE A 140 5.67 1.52 -12.10
C PHE A 140 4.51 1.63 -11.12
N LEU A 141 4.75 2.19 -9.93
CA LEU A 141 3.72 2.30 -8.89
C LEU A 141 2.75 3.47 -9.13
N ASN A 142 3.21 4.52 -9.83
CA ASN A 142 2.44 5.71 -10.16
C ASN A 142 1.74 6.37 -8.95
N TYR A 143 2.34 6.30 -7.76
CA TYR A 143 1.77 6.94 -6.58
C TYR A 143 1.52 8.43 -6.84
N TYR A 144 0.33 8.89 -6.45
CA TYR A 144 -0.08 10.28 -6.56
C TYR A 144 -0.07 10.83 -7.99
N GLU A 145 -0.28 9.96 -8.99
CA GLU A 145 -0.58 10.37 -10.37
C GLU A 145 -1.94 11.09 -10.42
N LYS A 146 -2.90 10.62 -9.63
CA LYS A 146 -4.17 11.31 -9.39
C LYS A 146 -4.02 12.30 -8.23
N PRO A 147 -4.39 13.58 -8.42
CA PRO A 147 -4.24 14.61 -7.37
C PRO A 147 -4.99 14.28 -6.07
N ASP A 148 -6.16 13.64 -6.15
CA ASP A 148 -6.96 13.29 -4.98
C ASP A 148 -6.17 12.45 -3.96
N ASP A 149 -5.37 11.48 -4.42
CA ASP A 149 -4.53 10.65 -3.55
C ASP A 149 -3.49 11.49 -2.80
N LEU A 150 -2.94 12.52 -3.45
CA LEU A 150 -1.98 13.43 -2.85
C LEU A 150 -2.65 14.28 -1.77
N TYR A 151 -3.84 14.81 -2.05
CA TYR A 151 -4.60 15.61 -1.10
C TYR A 151 -5.04 14.81 0.12
N LEU A 152 -5.51 13.58 -0.06
CA LEU A 152 -5.85 12.68 1.05
C LEU A 152 -4.63 12.41 1.94
N MET A 153 -3.47 12.14 1.34
CA MET A 153 -2.22 11.95 2.10
C MET A 153 -1.80 13.24 2.82
N MET A 154 -1.88 14.38 2.16
CA MET A 154 -1.56 15.70 2.75
C MET A 154 -2.48 16.02 3.93
N SER A 155 -3.78 15.76 3.80
CA SER A 155 -4.78 15.90 4.86
C SER A 155 -4.37 15.11 6.10
N SER A 156 -3.98 13.85 5.91
CA SER A 156 -3.56 12.96 6.98
C SER A 156 -2.25 13.40 7.64
N LEU A 157 -1.26 13.86 6.88
CA LEU A 157 0.00 14.36 7.44
C LEU A 157 -0.16 15.69 8.19
N LYS A 158 -1.05 16.57 7.72
CA LYS A 158 -1.42 17.78 8.47
C LYS A 158 -2.09 17.41 9.80
N LEU A 159 -2.93 16.36 9.83
CA LEU A 159 -3.45 15.83 11.09
C LEU A 159 -2.34 15.31 12.01
N SER A 160 -1.41 14.51 11.50
CA SER A 160 -0.23 14.04 12.27
C SER A 160 0.51 15.20 12.94
N ARG A 161 0.73 16.29 12.20
CA ARG A 161 1.38 17.48 12.73
C ARG A 161 0.56 18.11 13.86
N GLU A 162 -0.76 18.23 13.71
CA GLU A 162 -1.61 18.79 14.76
C GLU A 162 -1.69 17.87 16.00
N ILE A 163 -1.65 16.54 15.82
CA ILE A 163 -1.58 15.57 16.92
C ILE A 163 -0.30 15.80 17.74
N PHE A 164 0.87 15.91 17.10
CA PHE A 164 2.13 16.14 17.82
C PHE A 164 2.16 17.44 18.63
N LYS A 165 1.38 18.47 18.23
CA LYS A 165 1.26 19.72 18.97
C LYS A 165 0.37 19.63 20.21
N GLN A 166 -0.46 18.59 20.35
CA GLN A 166 -1.36 18.47 21.50
C GLN A 166 -0.63 17.98 22.76
N PRO A 167 -0.96 18.51 23.95
CA PRO A 167 -0.59 17.88 25.21
C PRO A 167 -1.15 16.44 25.32
N PRO A 168 -0.43 15.47 25.90
CA PRO A 168 0.87 15.62 26.57
C PRO A 168 2.09 15.54 25.63
N LEU A 169 1.91 15.30 24.33
CA LEU A 169 3.02 15.10 23.38
C LEU A 169 3.95 16.33 23.30
N SER A 170 3.38 17.52 23.13
CA SER A 170 4.16 18.76 23.01
C SER A 170 4.77 19.27 24.33
N THR A 171 4.25 18.83 25.47
CA THR A 171 4.61 19.41 26.79
C THR A 171 5.40 18.44 27.67
N VAL A 172 4.95 17.19 27.76
CA VAL A 172 5.54 16.17 28.63
C VAL A 172 6.61 15.38 27.89
N TRP A 173 6.40 15.11 26.60
CA TRP A 173 7.29 14.23 25.82
C TRP A 173 8.34 15.00 24.99
N GLY A 174 8.23 16.32 24.92
CA GLY A 174 9.20 17.19 24.25
C GLY A 174 9.40 16.77 22.80
N VAL A 175 8.30 16.47 22.10
CA VAL A 175 8.30 15.95 20.74
C VAL A 175 8.82 17.03 19.78
N GLU A 176 9.95 16.75 19.12
CA GLU A 176 10.51 17.59 18.05
C GLU A 176 10.34 16.87 16.71
N SER A 177 9.67 17.52 15.75
CA SER A 177 9.39 16.94 14.42
C SER A 177 10.03 17.75 13.30
N ASP A 178 10.43 17.08 12.21
CA ASP A 178 11.01 17.76 11.05
C ASP A 178 9.99 18.65 10.29
N VAL A 179 8.71 18.67 10.71
CA VAL A 179 7.60 19.41 10.08
C VAL A 179 6.98 20.47 11.00
N ASP A 180 7.75 20.97 11.96
CA ASP A 180 7.29 21.99 12.92
C ASP A 180 7.10 23.39 12.29
N LYS A 181 7.67 23.63 11.10
CA LYS A 181 7.47 24.87 10.34
C LYS A 181 6.16 24.82 9.55
N GLU A 182 5.55 25.99 9.36
CA GLU A 182 4.49 26.11 8.37
C GLU A 182 5.04 25.76 6.99
N MET A 183 4.33 24.89 6.29
CA MET A 183 4.67 24.35 4.98
C MET A 183 3.55 24.73 4.03
N SER A 184 3.90 25.19 2.83
CA SER A 184 2.92 25.37 1.75
C SER A 184 2.41 24.01 1.25
N ASP A 185 1.38 24.00 0.40
CA ASP A 185 0.91 22.75 -0.20
C ASP A 185 1.97 22.13 -1.13
N GLU A 186 2.79 22.96 -1.78
CA GLU A 186 3.93 22.51 -2.60
C GLU A 186 5.04 21.87 -1.74
N ASP A 187 5.32 22.42 -0.56
CA ASP A 187 6.26 21.82 0.40
C ASP A 187 5.76 20.45 0.87
N TRP A 188 4.45 20.32 1.14
CA TRP A 188 3.83 19.04 1.50
C TRP A 188 3.90 18.03 0.35
N GLU A 189 3.63 18.45 -0.88
CA GLU A 189 3.77 17.58 -2.04
C GLU A 189 5.20 17.06 -2.17
N HIS A 190 6.19 17.95 -2.07
CA HIS A 190 7.61 17.55 -2.13
C HIS A 190 7.95 16.57 -1.01
N TYR A 191 7.49 16.82 0.21
CA TYR A 191 7.68 15.93 1.35
C TYR A 191 7.08 14.55 1.09
N ILE A 192 5.82 14.49 0.65
CA ILE A 192 5.11 13.23 0.37
C ILE A 192 5.83 12.44 -0.73
N ARG A 193 6.16 13.08 -1.86
CA ARG A 193 6.83 12.39 -2.97
C ARG A 193 8.21 11.85 -2.59
N LYS A 194 8.92 12.54 -1.71
CA LYS A 194 10.24 12.12 -1.22
C LYS A 194 10.16 10.99 -0.20
N LYS A 195 9.15 11.02 0.68
CA LYS A 195 9.04 10.11 1.82
C LYS A 195 8.07 8.95 1.61
N ALA A 196 7.26 8.96 0.57
CA ALA A 196 6.30 7.90 0.35
C ALA A 196 6.97 6.54 0.14
N PHE A 197 6.35 5.50 0.69
CA PHE A 197 6.83 4.13 0.59
C PHE A 197 5.66 3.15 0.48
N SER A 198 5.97 1.95 -0.01
CA SER A 198 5.02 0.86 -0.12
C SER A 198 4.70 0.25 1.25
N SER A 199 3.42 0.03 1.55
CA SER A 199 3.00 -0.83 2.66
C SER A 199 3.19 -2.33 2.37
N SER A 200 3.82 -2.70 1.25
CA SER A 200 3.96 -4.09 0.78
C SER A 200 2.61 -4.77 0.52
N HIS A 201 1.66 -4.01 -0.02
CA HIS A 201 0.30 -4.45 -0.32
C HIS A 201 0.04 -4.45 -1.84
N ALA A 202 1.04 -4.85 -2.63
CA ALA A 202 0.92 -4.89 -4.09
C ALA A 202 -0.13 -5.93 -4.56
N CYS A 203 -1.05 -5.52 -5.44
CA CYS A 203 -2.14 -6.38 -5.91
C CYS A 203 -2.71 -5.95 -7.29
N GLY A 204 -3.68 -6.72 -7.79
CA GLY A 204 -4.52 -6.33 -8.94
C GLY A 204 -3.96 -6.57 -10.36
N THR A 205 -2.73 -7.07 -10.49
CA THR A 205 -2.04 -7.23 -11.79
C THR A 205 -2.57 -8.32 -12.72
N VAL A 206 -3.49 -9.16 -12.25
CA VAL A 206 -4.21 -10.19 -13.02
C VAL A 206 -5.71 -10.06 -12.73
N LYS A 207 -6.22 -8.83 -12.84
CA LYS A 207 -7.60 -8.41 -12.55
C LYS A 207 -8.67 -9.46 -12.89
N MET A 208 -9.46 -9.85 -11.88
CA MET A 208 -10.69 -10.63 -12.06
C MET A 208 -11.82 -9.72 -12.52
N ALA A 209 -12.21 -9.85 -13.78
CA ALA A 209 -13.31 -9.09 -14.40
C ALA A 209 -13.75 -9.79 -15.70
N PRO A 210 -14.88 -9.40 -16.31
CA PRO A 210 -15.16 -9.78 -17.70
C PRO A 210 -14.00 -9.40 -18.63
N GLU A 211 -13.68 -10.26 -19.60
CA GLU A 211 -12.61 -10.01 -20.57
C GLU A 211 -12.85 -8.69 -21.33
N SER A 212 -14.11 -8.39 -21.67
CA SER A 212 -14.54 -7.14 -22.30
C SER A 212 -14.30 -5.88 -21.46
N LYS A 213 -14.06 -6.04 -20.15
CA LYS A 213 -13.72 -4.95 -19.21
C LYS A 213 -12.24 -4.99 -18.80
N GLY A 214 -11.39 -5.64 -19.60
CA GLY A 214 -9.96 -5.77 -19.32
C GLY A 214 -9.63 -6.80 -18.22
N GLY A 215 -10.49 -7.79 -18.00
CA GLY A 215 -10.20 -8.88 -17.06
C GLY A 215 -9.19 -9.88 -17.62
N CYS A 216 -8.34 -10.42 -16.74
CA CYS A 216 -7.39 -11.49 -17.05
C CYS A 216 -7.92 -12.87 -16.64
N VAL A 217 -8.75 -12.93 -15.58
CA VAL A 217 -9.40 -14.15 -15.09
C VAL A 217 -10.91 -13.96 -14.95
N ASN A 218 -11.65 -15.05 -15.12
CA ASN A 218 -13.10 -15.09 -14.90
C ASN A 218 -13.46 -15.26 -13.41
N HIS A 219 -14.76 -15.32 -13.09
CA HIS A 219 -15.28 -15.51 -11.73
C HIS A 219 -14.92 -16.87 -11.10
N ARG A 220 -14.38 -17.83 -11.89
CA ARG A 220 -13.82 -19.10 -11.41
C ARG A 220 -12.29 -19.08 -11.33
N LEU A 221 -11.68 -17.89 -11.42
CA LEU A 221 -10.24 -17.63 -11.37
C LEU A 221 -9.46 -18.23 -12.55
N GLN A 222 -10.13 -18.63 -13.62
CA GLN A 222 -9.51 -19.24 -14.80
C GLN A 222 -9.00 -18.15 -15.74
N VAL A 223 -7.78 -18.31 -16.23
CA VAL A 223 -7.15 -17.36 -17.16
C VAL A 223 -7.82 -17.46 -18.53
N TYR A 224 -8.30 -16.33 -19.05
CA TYR A 224 -8.98 -16.30 -20.36
C TYR A 224 -8.06 -16.82 -21.48
N GLY A 225 -8.64 -17.55 -22.44
CA GLY A 225 -7.91 -18.12 -23.57
C GLY A 225 -6.97 -19.29 -23.21
N THR A 226 -7.10 -19.87 -22.01
CA THR A 226 -6.29 -21.01 -21.58
C THR A 226 -7.16 -22.16 -21.06
N LYS A 227 -6.56 -23.35 -20.91
CA LYS A 227 -7.18 -24.51 -20.26
C LYS A 227 -6.36 -24.90 -19.04
N ASN A 228 -7.05 -25.31 -17.97
CA ASN A 228 -6.44 -25.83 -16.74
C ASN A 228 -5.45 -24.86 -16.05
N LEU A 229 -5.58 -23.55 -16.26
CA LEU A 229 -4.75 -22.52 -15.63
C LEU A 229 -5.62 -21.56 -14.82
N ARG A 230 -5.21 -21.31 -13.57
CA ARG A 230 -5.84 -20.34 -12.67
C ARG A 230 -4.78 -19.46 -12.01
N VAL A 231 -5.18 -18.28 -11.55
CA VAL A 231 -4.37 -17.41 -10.69
C VAL A 231 -5.10 -17.23 -9.36
N VAL A 232 -4.40 -17.48 -8.25
CA VAL A 232 -4.98 -17.53 -6.90
C VAL A 232 -4.04 -16.81 -5.94
N ASP A 233 -4.08 -15.48 -5.97
CA ASP A 233 -3.33 -14.59 -5.09
C ASP A 233 -3.96 -13.18 -5.13
N ALA A 234 -3.30 -12.20 -4.50
CA ALA A 234 -3.76 -10.81 -4.49
C ALA A 234 -3.81 -10.15 -5.88
N SER A 235 -3.11 -10.69 -6.89
CA SER A 235 -3.11 -10.10 -8.24
C SER A 235 -4.50 -10.10 -8.88
N ILE A 236 -5.43 -10.95 -8.42
CA ILE A 236 -6.77 -11.02 -9.00
C ILE A 236 -7.73 -9.92 -8.51
N PHE A 237 -7.36 -9.14 -7.50
CA PHE A 237 -8.24 -8.09 -6.97
C PHE A 237 -8.59 -7.04 -8.03
N PRO A 238 -9.88 -6.81 -8.34
CA PRO A 238 -10.26 -5.80 -9.33
C PRO A 238 -10.05 -4.37 -8.84
N THR A 239 -10.12 -4.19 -7.52
CA THR A 239 -9.86 -2.98 -6.73
C THR A 239 -9.20 -3.43 -5.44
N ILE A 240 -8.29 -2.63 -4.90
CA ILE A 240 -7.63 -2.97 -3.64
C ILE A 240 -8.63 -2.94 -2.47
N PRO A 241 -8.69 -3.99 -1.61
CA PRO A 241 -9.43 -3.94 -0.35
C PRO A 241 -8.88 -2.87 0.59
N ALA A 242 -9.76 -2.16 1.31
CA ALA A 242 -9.37 -1.12 2.25
C ALA A 242 -8.77 -1.72 3.53
N GLY A 243 -7.47 -2.03 3.51
CA GLY A 243 -6.73 -2.59 4.63
C GLY A 243 -5.68 -3.65 4.23
N ASN A 244 -5.06 -4.28 5.22
CA ASN A 244 -3.97 -5.23 4.97
C ASN A 244 -4.42 -6.44 4.14
N LEU A 245 -3.62 -6.84 3.15
CA LEU A 245 -4.05 -7.79 2.12
C LEU A 245 -3.90 -9.27 2.50
N ASN A 246 -3.35 -9.60 3.66
CA ASN A 246 -3.17 -10.99 4.07
C ASN A 246 -4.52 -11.74 4.17
N ALA A 247 -5.45 -11.21 4.98
CA ALA A 247 -6.77 -11.80 5.17
C ALA A 247 -7.58 -11.94 3.87
N PRO A 248 -7.75 -10.91 3.02
CA PRO A 248 -8.51 -11.06 1.78
C PRO A 248 -7.83 -12.03 0.81
N THR A 249 -6.49 -12.12 0.79
CA THR A 249 -5.78 -13.11 -0.05
C THR A 249 -6.03 -14.54 0.44
N ALA A 250 -6.04 -14.77 1.76
CA ALA A 250 -6.40 -16.07 2.33
C ALA A 250 -7.84 -16.48 1.97
N VAL A 251 -8.78 -15.53 1.97
CA VAL A 251 -10.17 -15.78 1.54
C VAL A 251 -10.25 -16.17 0.05
N VAL A 252 -9.46 -15.52 -0.82
CA VAL A 252 -9.35 -15.91 -2.24
C VAL A 252 -8.85 -17.35 -2.36
N ALA A 253 -7.80 -17.71 -1.63
CA ALA A 253 -7.26 -19.07 -1.65
C ALA A 253 -8.29 -20.10 -1.14
N TRP A 254 -9.00 -19.80 -0.05
CA TRP A 254 -10.06 -20.65 0.47
C TRP A 254 -11.23 -20.81 -0.51
N LYS A 255 -11.64 -19.74 -1.20
CA LYS A 255 -12.68 -19.84 -2.22
C LYS A 255 -12.22 -20.66 -3.43
N ALA A 256 -10.97 -20.45 -3.86
CA ALA A 256 -10.38 -21.15 -4.99
C ALA A 256 -10.32 -22.67 -4.76
N SER A 257 -9.97 -23.12 -3.56
CA SER A 257 -9.90 -24.56 -3.26
C SER A 257 -11.25 -25.26 -3.49
N ARG A 258 -12.36 -24.63 -3.07
CA ARG A 258 -13.71 -25.15 -3.30
C ARG A 258 -14.10 -25.18 -4.78
N LEU A 259 -13.76 -24.13 -5.53
CA LEU A 259 -14.03 -24.08 -6.98
C LEU A 259 -13.24 -25.16 -7.75
N ILE A 260 -12.00 -25.41 -7.33
CA ILE A 260 -11.15 -26.45 -7.92
C ILE A 260 -11.70 -27.84 -7.59
N GLU A 261 -12.12 -28.07 -6.35
CA GLU A 261 -12.73 -29.34 -5.92
C GLU A 261 -14.05 -29.60 -6.66
N GLU A 262 -14.91 -28.59 -6.78
CA GLU A 262 -16.15 -28.65 -7.56
C GLU A 262 -15.88 -29.00 -9.03
N ASP A 263 -14.94 -28.30 -9.69
CA ASP A 263 -14.58 -28.55 -11.08
C ASP A 263 -13.94 -29.94 -11.28
N TYR A 264 -13.28 -30.48 -10.26
CA TYR A 264 -12.72 -31.83 -10.30
C TYR A 264 -13.82 -32.89 -10.19
N LYS A 265 -14.74 -32.74 -9.23
CA LYS A 265 -15.86 -33.67 -9.02
C LYS A 265 -16.82 -33.69 -10.20
N ASN A 266 -17.10 -32.54 -10.81
CA ASN A 266 -17.99 -32.45 -11.97
C ASN A 266 -17.36 -32.97 -13.28
N LYS A 267 -16.05 -33.27 -13.29
CA LYS A 267 -15.37 -33.93 -14.41
C LYS A 267 -15.34 -35.46 -14.26
N ALA A 268 -15.63 -35.99 -13.08
CA ALA A 268 -15.77 -37.42 -12.80
C ALA A 268 -17.22 -37.87 -13.06
#